data_AF-A0A8C5JYK5-F1
#
_entry.id   AF-A0A8C5JYK5-F1
#
_cell.length_a   1.000
_cell.length_b   1.000
_cell.length_c   1.000
_cell.angle_alpha   90.00
_cell.angle_beta   90.00
_cell.angle_gamma   90.00
#
_symmetry.space_group_name_H-M   'P 1'
#
loop_
_entity.id
_entity.type
_entity.pdbx_description
1 polymer ?
#
loop_
_entity_poly.entity_id
_entity_poly.type
_entity_poly.pdbx_seq_one_letter_code
_entity_poly.pdbx_strand_id
1 'polypeptide(L)'
;MSGRAGRRGQDLLGDVYFFNIPLPKIGRLIKSKVPELRGQFPLSITLILRLMLLASKADDPEDGKAKALSVLKHSLMSFKQPRILEMLQLYFMFSLQFLVKEGYIDQEGNPMGFAGLVSHLHYHEPSNLVFVSFLVKGLFHNLCQQTIKGSKRFSEDVMEKLVLVLANLFGRRYLPAKLQDVDIKFHQSKVFLDDLPEDFSAALHEYNIQITEDFASFLQIVSKLADMKQEYQLPLSKIKFSGKECEDIPLVSHLMSCREGRVAISPFVCLSGNFDGDLLKPGVSDHVILRTVGVSFNQAPVLCPWRLDSLGRKMPLNAYALDFYKHGSLVGLVQDNRIHGGEAYDLLKDFGLTIKSISVSLRELCENEEDNVVLAFEQLSETYLEKLSKV
;
A
#
# COMPACT_ATOMS: atom_id res chain seq x y z
N MET A 1 2.66 7.90 -26.57
CA MET A 1 3.77 8.88 -26.65
C MET A 1 4.10 9.23 -28.09
N SER A 2 4.34 8.27 -29.00
CA SER A 2 4.60 8.53 -30.44
C SER A 2 3.51 9.35 -31.14
N GLY A 3 2.24 9.18 -30.77
CA GLY A 3 1.13 9.98 -31.34
C GLY A 3 1.15 11.48 -31.03
N ARG A 4 2.12 11.97 -30.23
CA ARG A 4 2.37 13.40 -30.02
C ARG A 4 3.50 13.95 -30.91
N ALA A 5 4.18 13.11 -31.67
CA ALA A 5 5.22 13.54 -32.60
C ALA A 5 4.58 14.14 -33.86
N GLY A 6 4.99 15.36 -34.22
CA GLY A 6 4.46 16.12 -35.35
C GLY A 6 3.33 17.08 -34.95
N ARG A 7 3.56 18.38 -35.14
CA ARG A 7 2.58 19.44 -34.87
C ARG A 7 1.67 19.61 -36.09
N ARG A 8 0.37 19.44 -35.86
CA ARG A 8 -0.66 19.59 -36.89
C ARG A 8 -0.58 20.98 -37.54
N GLY A 9 -0.36 21.01 -38.85
CA GLY A 9 -0.31 22.26 -39.64
C GLY A 9 1.04 22.98 -39.65
N GLN A 10 2.07 22.45 -38.99
CA GLN A 10 3.42 23.02 -39.00
C GLN A 10 4.46 22.03 -39.53
N ASP A 11 4.44 20.79 -39.01
CA ASP A 11 5.44 19.78 -39.37
C ASP A 11 4.87 18.85 -40.46
N LEU A 12 5.69 18.53 -41.48
CA LEU A 12 5.31 17.58 -42.54
C LEU A 12 5.31 16.12 -42.07
N LEU A 13 6.21 15.80 -41.13
CA LEU A 13 6.41 14.48 -40.55
C LEU A 13 6.68 14.62 -39.04
N GLY A 14 6.43 13.55 -38.28
CA GLY A 14 6.77 13.46 -36.87
C GLY A 14 7.83 12.39 -36.64
N ASP A 15 9.00 12.79 -36.14
CA ASP A 15 10.10 11.86 -35.90
C ASP A 15 9.97 11.17 -34.53
N VAL A 16 10.18 9.84 -34.50
CA VAL A 16 10.12 9.03 -33.29
C VAL A 16 11.41 8.21 -33.18
N TYR A 17 12.17 8.46 -32.11
CA TYR A 17 13.43 7.80 -31.84
C TYR A 17 13.27 6.76 -30.72
N PHE A 18 13.78 5.55 -30.95
CA PHE A 18 13.84 4.49 -29.93
C PHE A 18 15.28 4.37 -29.42
N PHE A 19 15.52 4.67 -28.15
CA PHE A 19 16.85 4.56 -27.53
C PHE A 19 17.00 3.21 -26.81
N ASN A 20 18.05 2.46 -27.13
CA ASN A 20 18.41 1.21 -26.48
C ASN A 20 17.26 0.17 -26.41
N ILE A 21 16.42 0.11 -27.45
CA ILE A 21 15.35 -0.90 -27.58
C ILE A 21 15.71 -1.88 -28.70
N PRO A 22 15.68 -3.20 -28.46
CA PRO A 22 15.96 -4.19 -29.49
C PRO A 22 14.99 -4.10 -30.68
N LEU A 23 15.50 -4.28 -31.91
CA LEU A 23 14.70 -4.23 -33.15
C LEU A 23 13.44 -5.13 -33.12
N PRO A 24 13.46 -6.37 -32.59
CA PRO A 24 12.25 -7.19 -32.51
C PRO A 24 11.16 -6.56 -31.64
N LYS A 25 11.55 -5.90 -30.55
CA LYS A 25 10.62 -5.20 -29.65
C LYS A 25 10.07 -3.94 -30.31
N ILE A 26 10.89 -3.21 -31.06
CA ILE A 26 10.45 -2.05 -31.87
C ILE A 26 9.39 -2.51 -32.90
N GLY A 27 9.67 -3.59 -33.64
CA GLY A 27 8.72 -4.16 -34.60
C GLY A 27 7.37 -4.53 -33.96
N ARG A 28 7.40 -5.08 -32.74
CA ARG A 28 6.19 -5.35 -31.95
C ARG A 28 5.48 -4.07 -31.52
N LEU A 29 6.18 -3.05 -31.03
CA LEU A 29 5.60 -1.79 -30.56
C LEU A 29 4.92 -1.00 -31.69
N ILE A 30 5.49 -1.01 -32.90
CA ILE A 30 4.91 -0.32 -34.06
C ILE A 30 3.65 -1.03 -34.55
N LYS A 31 3.62 -2.37 -34.50
CA LYS A 31 2.54 -3.20 -35.05
C LYS A 31 1.49 -3.61 -34.02
N SER A 32 1.74 -3.41 -32.73
CA SER A 32 0.84 -3.85 -31.67
C SER A 32 -0.48 -3.10 -31.71
N LYS A 33 -1.59 -3.82 -31.51
CA LYS A 33 -2.89 -3.21 -31.30
C LYS A 33 -2.87 -2.39 -30.01
N VAL A 34 -3.70 -1.34 -29.98
CA VAL A 34 -3.95 -0.58 -28.76
C VAL A 34 -4.47 -1.55 -27.68
N PRO A 35 -3.91 -1.55 -26.46
CA PRO A 35 -4.40 -2.38 -25.37
C PRO A 35 -5.89 -2.15 -25.11
N GLU A 36 -6.63 -3.22 -24.85
CA GLU A 36 -8.02 -3.11 -24.39
C GLU A 36 -8.08 -2.42 -23.03
N LEU A 37 -9.07 -1.55 -22.84
CA LEU A 37 -9.35 -0.97 -21.53
C LEU A 37 -9.85 -2.09 -20.60
N ARG A 38 -9.10 -2.36 -19.54
CA ARG A 38 -9.45 -3.34 -18.51
C ARG A 38 -9.65 -2.63 -17.18
N GLY A 39 -10.65 -3.07 -16.43
CA GLY A 39 -10.84 -2.63 -15.04
C GLY A 39 -9.67 -3.10 -14.16
N GLN A 40 -9.26 -2.24 -13.23
CA GLN A 40 -8.36 -2.61 -12.14
C GLN A 40 -9.17 -3.15 -10.96
N PHE A 41 -8.49 -3.79 -10.01
CA PHE A 41 -9.11 -4.25 -8.77
C PHE A 41 -9.74 -3.04 -8.05
N PRO A 42 -11.06 -3.02 -7.83
CA PRO A 42 -11.78 -1.81 -7.45
C PRO A 42 -11.89 -1.60 -5.94
N LEU A 43 -11.55 -2.59 -5.12
CA LEU A 43 -11.75 -2.54 -3.66
C LEU A 43 -10.43 -2.30 -2.92
N SER A 44 -10.52 -1.51 -1.86
CA SER A 44 -9.48 -1.39 -0.83
C SER A 44 -10.17 -1.45 0.54
N ILE A 45 -9.39 -1.70 1.59
CA ILE A 45 -9.93 -1.78 2.96
C ILE A 45 -10.56 -0.44 3.35
N THR A 46 -9.87 0.67 3.06
CA THR A 46 -10.37 2.00 3.39
C THR A 46 -11.54 2.41 2.51
N LEU A 47 -11.60 1.97 1.24
CA LEU A 47 -12.79 2.21 0.42
C LEU A 47 -14.02 1.57 1.06
N ILE A 48 -13.90 0.32 1.52
CA ILE A 48 -15.00 -0.39 2.16
C ILE A 48 -15.42 0.31 3.45
N LEU A 49 -14.46 0.72 4.30
CA LEU A 49 -14.76 1.52 5.49
C LEU A 49 -15.52 2.81 5.16
N ARG A 50 -15.13 3.51 4.09
CA ARG A 50 -15.82 4.73 3.62
C ARG A 50 -17.22 4.44 3.10
N LEU A 51 -17.44 3.31 2.45
CA LEU A 51 -18.78 2.89 2.02
C LEU A 51 -19.66 2.56 3.24
N MET A 52 -19.11 1.95 4.29
CA MET A 52 -19.82 1.70 5.55
C MET A 52 -20.16 3.01 6.26
N LEU A 53 -19.25 4.00 6.27
CA LEU A 53 -19.53 5.36 6.74
C LEU A 53 -20.64 6.04 5.95
N LEU A 54 -20.63 5.94 4.62
CA LEU A 54 -21.69 6.48 3.77
C LEU A 54 -23.03 5.82 4.07
N ALA A 55 -23.06 4.50 4.23
CA ALA A 55 -24.29 3.76 4.51
C ALA A 55 -24.87 4.07 5.91
N SER A 56 -24.00 4.36 6.89
CA SER A 56 -24.40 4.63 8.28
C SER A 56 -24.74 6.10 8.54
N LYS A 57 -24.02 7.04 7.93
CA LYS A 57 -24.13 8.49 8.20
C LYS A 57 -24.87 9.29 7.13
N ALA A 58 -25.43 8.66 6.10
CA ALA A 58 -26.23 9.37 5.11
C ALA A 58 -27.52 9.92 5.74
N ASP A 59 -27.94 11.11 5.29
CA ASP A 59 -29.22 11.72 5.69
C ASP A 59 -30.41 10.78 5.39
N ASP A 60 -30.33 10.08 4.26
CA ASP A 60 -31.22 8.98 3.90
C ASP A 60 -30.42 7.65 3.92
N PRO A 61 -30.65 6.77 4.90
CA PRO A 61 -29.90 5.52 5.04
C PRO A 61 -30.16 4.56 3.88
N GLU A 62 -31.33 4.58 3.26
CA GLU A 62 -31.64 3.69 2.13
C GLU A 62 -30.94 4.14 0.85
N ASP A 63 -30.87 5.45 0.60
CA ASP A 63 -30.06 6.03 -0.48
C ASP A 63 -28.57 5.78 -0.27
N GLY A 64 -28.06 5.97 0.95
CA GLY A 64 -26.67 5.67 1.32
C GLY A 64 -26.28 4.22 1.03
N LYS A 65 -27.12 3.26 1.45
CA LYS A 65 -26.95 1.83 1.15
C LYS A 65 -27.02 1.55 -0.36
N ALA A 66 -27.98 2.13 -1.07
CA ALA A 66 -28.14 1.93 -2.50
C ALA A 66 -26.90 2.41 -3.27
N LYS A 67 -26.34 3.57 -2.91
CA LYS A 67 -25.10 4.11 -3.46
C LYS A 67 -23.92 3.20 -3.18
N ALA A 68 -23.76 2.74 -1.94
CA ALA A 68 -22.70 1.81 -1.57
C ALA A 68 -22.77 0.49 -2.38
N LEU A 69 -23.96 -0.10 -2.48
CA LEU A 69 -24.18 -1.31 -3.28
C LEU A 69 -23.93 -1.09 -4.77
N SER A 70 -24.25 0.09 -5.30
CA SER A 70 -23.98 0.43 -6.70
C SER A 70 -22.48 0.41 -7.01
N VAL A 71 -21.66 1.00 -6.15
CA VAL A 71 -20.19 1.00 -6.27
C VAL A 71 -19.63 -0.43 -6.24
N LEU A 72 -20.14 -1.29 -5.35
CA LEU A 72 -19.69 -2.68 -5.22
C LEU A 72 -20.11 -3.56 -6.41
N LYS A 73 -21.30 -3.34 -6.99
CA LYS A 73 -21.85 -4.18 -8.06
C LYS A 73 -21.34 -3.80 -9.46
N HIS A 74 -21.16 -2.51 -9.72
CA HIS A 74 -20.96 -1.98 -11.07
C HIS A 74 -19.52 -1.59 -11.37
N SER A 75 -18.55 -2.40 -10.95
CA SER A 75 -17.14 -2.20 -11.32
C SER A 75 -16.89 -2.52 -12.80
N LEU A 76 -15.98 -1.78 -13.45
CA LEU A 76 -15.56 -2.11 -14.81
C LEU A 76 -14.89 -3.50 -14.88
N MET A 77 -14.28 -3.95 -13.78
CA MET A 77 -13.63 -5.26 -13.69
C MET A 77 -14.65 -6.41 -13.76
N SER A 78 -15.82 -6.26 -13.11
CA SER A 78 -16.89 -7.27 -13.12
C SER A 78 -17.80 -7.18 -14.35
N PHE A 79 -17.60 -6.21 -15.24
CA PHE A 79 -18.46 -6.02 -16.41
C PHE A 79 -18.44 -7.25 -17.33
N LYS A 80 -19.60 -7.92 -17.46
CA LYS A 80 -19.79 -9.19 -18.20
C LYS A 80 -18.94 -10.36 -17.67
N GLN A 81 -18.46 -10.29 -16.43
CA GLN A 81 -17.61 -11.31 -15.80
C GLN A 81 -18.15 -11.69 -14.41
N PRO A 82 -19.15 -12.59 -14.31
CA PRO A 82 -19.83 -12.90 -13.05
C PRO A 82 -18.89 -13.52 -12.00
N ARG A 83 -17.91 -14.33 -12.42
CA ARG A 83 -16.90 -14.92 -11.53
C ARG A 83 -16.09 -13.85 -10.78
N ILE A 84 -15.81 -12.71 -11.41
CA ILE A 84 -15.09 -11.62 -10.76
C ILE A 84 -15.97 -10.97 -9.69
N LEU A 85 -17.28 -10.87 -9.93
CA LEU A 85 -18.19 -10.33 -8.92
C LEU A 85 -18.21 -11.21 -7.66
N GLU A 86 -18.24 -12.54 -7.82
CA GLU A 86 -18.15 -13.49 -6.70
C GLU A 86 -16.83 -13.32 -5.92
N MET A 87 -15.71 -13.19 -6.62
CA MET A 87 -14.41 -12.89 -6.01
C MET A 87 -14.44 -11.56 -5.23
N LEU A 88 -14.99 -10.50 -5.81
CA LEU A 88 -15.07 -9.20 -5.14
C LEU A 88 -15.94 -9.27 -3.87
N GLN A 89 -16.99 -10.10 -3.87
CA GLN A 89 -17.80 -10.36 -2.68
C GLN A 89 -16.98 -11.07 -1.59
N LEU A 90 -16.15 -12.05 -1.95
CA LEU A 90 -15.27 -12.72 -1.00
C LEU A 90 -14.23 -11.76 -0.40
N TYR A 91 -13.63 -10.91 -1.24
CA TYR A 91 -12.71 -9.88 -0.74
C TYR A 91 -13.44 -8.87 0.15
N PHE A 92 -14.65 -8.44 -0.22
CA PHE A 92 -15.47 -7.56 0.62
C PHE A 92 -15.75 -8.17 1.99
N MET A 93 -16.05 -9.48 2.05
CA MET A 93 -16.23 -10.19 3.32
C MET A 93 -14.95 -10.20 4.16
N PHE A 94 -13.79 -10.46 3.54
CA PHE A 94 -12.50 -10.34 4.23
C PHE A 94 -12.28 -8.93 4.78
N SER A 95 -12.53 -7.90 3.98
CA SER A 95 -12.36 -6.53 4.40
C SER A 95 -13.28 -6.16 5.57
N LEU A 96 -14.54 -6.60 5.57
CA LEU A 96 -15.43 -6.40 6.72
C LEU A 96 -14.89 -7.11 7.97
N GLN A 97 -14.46 -8.36 7.83
CA GLN A 97 -13.90 -9.11 8.97
C GLN A 97 -12.64 -8.43 9.53
N PHE A 98 -11.75 -7.95 8.65
CA PHE A 98 -10.59 -7.16 9.02
C PHE A 98 -11.01 -5.87 9.78
N LEU A 99 -11.98 -5.13 9.24
CA LEU A 99 -12.43 -3.87 9.83
C LEU A 99 -13.07 -4.07 11.22
N VAL A 100 -13.80 -5.17 11.41
CA VAL A 100 -14.35 -5.57 12.72
C VAL A 100 -13.23 -5.99 13.67
N LYS A 101 -12.27 -6.80 13.21
CA LYS A 101 -11.15 -7.29 14.03
C LYS A 101 -10.27 -6.15 14.56
N GLU A 102 -10.00 -5.17 13.71
CA GLU A 102 -9.19 -3.99 14.06
C GLU A 102 -10.01 -2.90 14.78
N GLY A 103 -11.32 -3.11 15.02
CA GLY A 103 -12.16 -2.21 15.80
C GLY A 103 -12.56 -0.91 15.08
N TYR A 104 -12.57 -0.89 13.74
CA TYR A 104 -13.08 0.23 12.96
C TYR A 104 -14.60 0.19 12.77
N ILE A 105 -15.19 -0.99 12.89
CA ILE A 105 -16.63 -1.23 12.74
C ILE A 105 -17.08 -2.18 13.85
N ASP A 106 -18.29 -1.97 14.37
CA ASP A 106 -18.93 -2.88 15.33
C ASP A 106 -19.49 -4.16 14.67
N GLN A 107 -20.13 -5.04 15.45
CA GLN A 107 -20.71 -6.29 14.94
C GLN A 107 -21.94 -6.06 14.05
N GLU A 108 -22.58 -4.91 14.22
CA GLU A 108 -23.77 -4.46 13.51
C GLU A 108 -23.43 -3.76 12.18
N GLY A 109 -22.16 -3.44 11.93
CA GLY A 109 -21.69 -2.77 10.72
C GLY A 109 -21.60 -1.24 10.83
N ASN A 110 -21.72 -0.67 12.04
CA ASN A 110 -21.56 0.76 12.26
C ASN A 110 -20.09 1.14 12.48
N PRO A 111 -19.60 2.20 11.82
CA PRO A 111 -18.24 2.70 12.05
C PRO A 111 -18.03 3.24 13.46
N MET A 112 -16.89 2.93 14.07
CA MET A 112 -16.53 3.35 15.43
C MET A 112 -15.05 3.75 15.55
N GLY A 113 -14.70 4.37 16.69
CA GLY A 113 -13.32 4.75 17.03
C GLY A 113 -12.64 5.58 15.95
N PHE A 114 -11.50 5.10 15.45
CA PHE A 114 -10.68 5.80 14.46
C PHE A 114 -11.19 5.71 13.01
N ALA A 115 -12.40 5.20 12.76
CA ALA A 115 -12.94 5.02 11.42
C ALA A 115 -12.93 6.31 10.57
N GLY A 116 -13.25 7.45 11.20
CA GLY A 116 -13.20 8.76 10.55
C GLY A 116 -11.78 9.14 10.11
N LEU A 117 -10.82 9.08 11.03
CA LEU A 117 -9.42 9.38 10.80
C LEU A 117 -8.83 8.53 9.65
N VAL A 118 -9.02 7.21 9.70
CA VAL A 118 -8.52 6.29 8.66
C VAL A 118 -9.11 6.61 7.29
N SER A 119 -10.40 6.96 7.27
CA SER A 119 -11.13 7.32 6.05
C SER A 119 -10.65 8.63 5.43
N HIS A 120 -10.30 9.63 6.24
CA HIS A 120 -9.68 10.86 5.76
C HIS A 120 -8.31 10.60 5.12
N LEU A 121 -7.56 9.63 5.65
CA LEU A 121 -6.21 9.27 5.18
C LEU A 121 -6.19 8.15 4.11
N HIS A 122 -7.32 7.87 3.45
CA HIS A 122 -7.45 6.72 2.52
C HIS A 122 -6.46 6.69 1.36
N TYR A 123 -5.94 7.85 0.93
CA TYR A 123 -4.94 7.93 -0.14
C TYR A 123 -3.60 7.29 0.25
N HIS A 124 -3.36 7.08 1.54
CA HIS A 124 -2.14 6.52 2.09
C HIS A 124 -2.31 5.08 2.60
N GLU A 125 -3.32 4.34 2.12
CA GLU A 125 -3.45 2.92 2.46
C GLU A 125 -2.21 2.12 1.99
N PRO A 126 -1.60 1.25 2.83
CA PRO A 126 -2.02 0.83 4.19
C PRO A 126 -1.38 1.62 5.35
N SER A 127 -0.60 2.67 5.11
CA SER A 127 0.05 3.48 6.15
C SER A 127 -0.93 4.12 7.13
N ASN A 128 -2.15 4.46 6.69
CA ASN A 128 -3.21 4.96 7.57
C ASN A 128 -3.65 3.93 8.63
N LEU A 129 -3.71 2.64 8.27
CA LEU A 129 -4.06 1.55 9.19
C LEU A 129 -2.93 1.30 10.19
N VAL A 130 -1.68 1.26 9.70
CA VAL A 130 -0.49 1.13 10.56
C VAL A 130 -0.38 2.29 11.55
N PHE A 131 -0.67 3.52 11.10
CA PHE A 131 -0.66 4.70 11.97
C PHE A 131 -1.61 4.55 13.16
N VAL A 132 -2.83 4.05 12.91
CA VAL A 132 -3.79 3.79 13.99
C VAL A 132 -3.34 2.63 14.87
N SER A 133 -2.74 1.58 14.31
CA SER A 133 -2.15 0.50 15.11
C SER A 133 -1.10 1.05 16.11
N PHE A 134 -0.27 2.00 15.69
CA PHE A 134 0.68 2.69 16.57
C PHE A 134 0.01 3.55 17.65
N LEU A 135 -1.10 4.24 17.31
CA LEU A 135 -1.89 5.00 18.28
C LEU A 135 -2.51 4.08 19.34
N VAL A 136 -3.14 2.98 18.93
CA VAL A 136 -3.78 2.01 19.83
C VAL A 136 -2.76 1.35 20.77
N LYS A 137 -1.53 1.10 20.28
CA LYS A 137 -0.42 0.59 21.11
C LYS A 137 0.21 1.64 22.04
N GLY A 138 -0.20 2.91 21.96
CA GLY A 138 0.31 3.99 22.82
C GLY A 138 1.75 4.42 22.49
N LEU A 139 2.27 4.08 21.31
CA LEU A 139 3.66 4.43 20.93
C LEU A 139 3.85 5.94 20.84
N PHE A 140 2.86 6.66 20.31
CA PHE A 140 2.89 8.11 20.27
C PHE A 140 2.83 8.74 21.67
N HIS A 141 2.12 8.13 22.62
CA HIS A 141 2.14 8.60 24.02
C HIS A 141 3.52 8.42 24.67
N ASN A 142 4.23 7.35 24.34
CA ASN A 142 5.60 7.11 24.80
C ASN A 142 6.60 8.09 24.17
N LEU A 143 6.41 8.41 22.89
CA LEU A 143 7.27 9.36 22.17
C LEU A 143 7.00 10.81 22.61
N CYS A 144 5.74 11.18 22.81
CA CYS A 144 5.30 12.52 23.19
C CYS A 144 5.24 12.73 24.72
N GLN A 145 6.28 12.36 25.45
CA GLN A 145 6.34 12.63 26.89
C GLN A 145 6.80 14.08 27.16
N GLN A 146 6.09 14.77 28.06
CA GLN A 146 6.48 16.11 28.49
C GLN A 146 7.81 16.05 29.25
N THR A 147 8.82 16.76 28.73
CA THR A 147 10.13 16.86 29.38
C THR A 147 10.08 17.76 30.62
N ILE A 148 9.12 18.69 30.69
CA ILE A 148 8.93 19.64 31.80
C ILE A 148 7.45 19.63 32.19
N LYS A 149 7.14 19.28 33.45
CA LYS A 149 5.77 19.29 33.98
C LYS A 149 5.15 20.68 33.81
N GLY A 150 4.07 20.80 33.03
CA GLY A 150 3.31 22.04 32.83
C GLY A 150 3.69 22.86 31.59
N SER A 151 4.68 22.44 30.80
CA SER A 151 4.95 23.04 29.48
C SER A 151 4.05 22.38 28.43
N LYS A 152 3.25 23.18 27.70
CA LYS A 152 2.49 22.73 26.52
C LYS A 152 3.36 22.56 25.27
N ARG A 153 4.68 22.77 25.37
CA ARG A 153 5.64 22.65 24.25
C ARG A 153 6.55 21.45 24.41
N PHE A 154 6.71 20.72 23.30
CA PHE A 154 7.60 19.58 23.15
C PHE A 154 8.96 20.00 22.60
N SER A 155 10.00 19.23 22.93
CA SER A 155 11.36 19.46 22.46
C SER A 155 11.48 19.22 20.95
N GLU A 156 12.48 19.85 20.34
CA GLU A 156 12.76 19.70 18.90
C GLU A 156 13.12 18.24 18.55
N ASP A 157 13.84 17.52 19.42
CA ASP A 157 14.15 16.09 19.25
C ASP A 157 12.89 15.21 19.17
N VAL A 158 11.89 15.48 20.02
CA VAL A 158 10.61 14.75 19.99
C VAL A 158 9.86 15.04 18.69
N MET A 159 9.83 16.30 18.25
CA MET A 159 9.18 16.66 16.99
C MET A 159 9.89 16.08 15.77
N GLU A 160 11.22 16.09 15.75
CA GLU A 160 12.00 15.47 14.68
C GLU A 160 11.75 13.95 14.59
N LYS A 161 11.72 13.25 15.73
CA LYS A 161 11.35 11.83 15.79
C LYS A 161 9.93 11.57 15.32
N LEU A 162 8.98 12.44 15.70
CA LEU A 162 7.61 12.37 15.22
C LEU A 162 7.53 12.52 13.69
N VAL A 163 8.25 13.49 13.12
CA VAL A 163 8.35 13.68 11.67
C VAL A 163 9.05 12.50 11.00
N LEU A 164 10.07 11.92 11.61
CA LEU A 164 10.75 10.71 11.10
C LEU A 164 9.76 9.53 10.97
N VAL A 165 8.93 9.30 11.99
CA VAL A 165 7.89 8.26 11.95
C VAL A 165 6.86 8.55 10.85
N LEU A 166 6.35 9.78 10.79
CA LEU A 166 5.38 10.19 9.77
C LEU A 166 5.96 10.15 8.35
N ALA A 167 7.23 10.50 8.16
CA ALA A 167 7.91 10.42 6.88
C ALA A 167 8.07 8.96 6.41
N ASN A 168 8.33 8.03 7.34
CA ASN A 168 8.38 6.59 7.06
C ASN A 168 7.00 6.02 6.68
N LEU A 169 5.90 6.59 7.18
CA LEU A 169 4.54 6.15 6.88
C LEU A 169 3.96 6.83 5.62
N PHE A 170 3.99 8.16 5.57
CA PHE A 170 3.29 8.98 4.58
C PHE A 170 4.22 9.63 3.55
N GLY A 171 5.49 9.89 3.90
CA GLY A 171 6.50 10.51 3.02
C GLY A 171 7.29 9.51 2.17
N ARG A 172 6.69 8.40 1.76
CA ARG A 172 7.42 7.26 1.18
C ARG A 172 7.84 7.49 -0.28
N ARG A 173 9.01 8.08 -0.50
CA ARG A 173 9.64 8.19 -1.83
C ARG A 173 10.94 7.40 -1.88
N TYR A 174 11.03 6.41 -2.75
CA TYR A 174 12.22 5.58 -2.88
C TYR A 174 13.27 6.20 -3.80
N LEU A 175 14.52 6.15 -3.37
CA LEU A 175 15.68 6.51 -4.17
C LEU A 175 16.28 5.24 -4.83
N PRO A 176 16.84 5.36 -6.06
CA PRO A 176 17.61 4.28 -6.67
C PRO A 176 18.71 3.75 -5.75
N ALA A 177 18.80 2.42 -5.58
CA ALA A 177 19.79 1.79 -4.70
C ALA A 177 21.24 2.19 -5.02
N LYS A 178 21.56 2.45 -6.30
CA LYS A 178 22.89 2.92 -6.73
C LYS A 178 23.35 4.21 -6.06
N LEU A 179 22.43 5.04 -5.55
CA LEU A 179 22.78 6.28 -4.87
C LEU A 179 23.51 6.05 -3.54
N GLN A 180 23.32 4.88 -2.91
CA GLN A 180 24.06 4.52 -1.71
C GLN A 180 25.53 4.16 -2.00
N ASP A 181 25.81 3.68 -3.21
CA ASP A 181 27.14 3.21 -3.62
C ASP A 181 28.06 4.36 -4.07
N VAL A 182 27.52 5.57 -4.27
CA VAL A 182 28.27 6.72 -4.76
C VAL A 182 28.57 7.65 -3.59
N ASP A 183 29.86 7.98 -3.40
CA ASP A 183 30.32 9.01 -2.46
C ASP A 183 29.87 10.41 -2.93
N ILE A 184 28.58 10.68 -2.85
CA ILE A 184 28.00 11.98 -3.13
C ILE A 184 28.12 12.80 -1.86
N LYS A 185 28.90 13.89 -1.93
CA LYS A 185 28.91 14.89 -0.85
C LYS A 185 27.63 15.70 -0.92
N PHE A 186 26.74 15.50 0.04
CA PHE A 186 25.58 16.37 0.25
C PHE A 186 26.02 17.60 1.05
N HIS A 187 25.47 18.76 0.72
CA HIS A 187 25.93 20.02 1.31
C HIS A 187 25.33 20.25 2.69
N GLN A 188 24.01 20.10 2.81
CA GLN A 188 23.27 20.43 4.04
C GLN A 188 22.22 19.37 4.38
N SER A 189 21.73 18.64 3.37
CA SER A 189 20.51 17.85 3.52
C SER A 189 20.76 16.43 4.01
N LYS A 190 19.88 15.93 4.88
CA LYS A 190 19.83 14.50 5.19
C LYS A 190 19.01 13.80 4.11
N VAL A 191 19.68 13.30 3.06
CA VAL A 191 18.98 12.76 1.87
C VAL A 191 18.34 11.40 2.11
N PHE A 192 18.99 10.56 2.90
CA PHE A 192 18.49 9.24 3.24
C PHE A 192 17.71 9.30 4.56
N LEU A 193 16.46 8.85 4.51
CA LEU A 193 15.62 8.75 5.70
C LEU A 193 16.14 7.60 6.57
N ASP A 194 16.24 7.84 7.88
CA ASP A 194 16.58 6.77 8.82
C ASP A 194 15.44 5.75 8.91
N ASP A 195 15.80 4.55 9.32
CA ASP A 195 14.82 3.52 9.64
C ASP A 195 13.94 3.98 10.84
N LEU A 196 12.76 3.37 10.97
CA LEU A 196 11.86 3.64 12.10
C LEU A 196 12.55 3.37 13.45
N PRO A 197 12.21 4.12 14.52
CA PRO A 197 12.62 3.79 15.88
C PRO A 197 12.29 2.32 16.23
N GLU A 198 13.10 1.69 17.09
CA GLU A 198 13.05 0.24 17.34
C GLU A 198 11.67 -0.25 17.80
N ASP A 199 11.00 0.51 18.67
CA ASP A 199 9.66 0.26 19.18
C ASP A 199 8.60 0.33 18.06
N PHE A 200 8.67 1.33 17.18
CA PHE A 200 7.80 1.45 16.01
C PHE A 200 8.07 0.35 14.97
N SER A 201 9.33 -0.01 14.77
CA SER A 201 9.75 -1.09 13.85
C SER A 201 9.25 -2.45 14.34
N ALA A 202 9.38 -2.73 15.64
CA ALA A 202 8.86 -3.94 16.26
C ALA A 202 7.33 -4.03 16.14
N ALA A 203 6.62 -2.93 16.42
CA ALA A 203 5.17 -2.87 16.30
C ALA A 203 4.70 -3.05 14.85
N LEU A 204 5.41 -2.49 13.87
CA LEU A 204 5.13 -2.68 12.45
C LEU A 204 5.34 -4.14 12.02
N HIS A 205 6.41 -4.77 12.49
CA HIS A 205 6.70 -6.16 12.20
C HIS A 205 5.60 -7.08 12.75
N GLU A 206 5.19 -6.86 14.00
CA GLU A 206 4.08 -7.58 14.62
C GLU A 206 2.76 -7.41 13.84
N TYR A 207 2.42 -6.16 13.49
CA TYR A 207 1.25 -5.86 12.66
C TYR A 207 1.28 -6.62 11.33
N ASN A 208 2.41 -6.53 10.60
CA ASN A 208 2.55 -7.19 9.31
C ASN A 208 2.44 -8.71 9.41
N ILE A 209 2.98 -9.35 10.45
CA ILE A 209 2.83 -10.79 10.68
C ILE A 209 1.35 -11.14 10.85
N GLN A 210 0.66 -10.45 11.77
CA GLN A 210 -0.73 -10.73 12.08
C GLN A 210 -1.64 -10.62 10.84
N ILE A 211 -1.48 -9.53 10.06
CA ILE A 211 -2.28 -9.31 8.85
C ILE A 211 -1.94 -10.33 7.76
N THR A 212 -0.67 -10.72 7.65
CA THR A 212 -0.25 -11.76 6.70
C THR A 212 -0.87 -13.11 7.05
N GLU A 213 -0.91 -13.49 8.33
CA GLU A 213 -1.54 -14.73 8.79
C GLU A 213 -3.06 -14.75 8.53
N ASP A 214 -3.75 -13.63 8.83
CA ASP A 214 -5.17 -13.49 8.55
C ASP A 214 -5.47 -13.59 7.05
N PHE A 215 -4.67 -12.90 6.23
CA PHE A 215 -4.85 -12.90 4.79
C PHE A 215 -4.52 -14.25 4.16
N ALA A 216 -3.46 -14.93 4.63
CA ALA A 216 -3.13 -16.28 4.20
C ALA A 216 -4.25 -17.27 4.54
N SER A 217 -4.84 -17.17 5.73
CA SER A 217 -6.00 -17.97 6.14
C SER A 217 -7.20 -17.72 5.23
N PHE A 218 -7.48 -16.44 4.91
CA PHE A 218 -8.51 -16.07 3.94
C PHE A 218 -8.26 -16.69 2.56
N LEU A 219 -7.04 -16.58 2.03
CA LEU A 219 -6.68 -17.17 0.74
C LEU A 219 -6.87 -18.69 0.74
N GLN A 220 -6.49 -19.40 1.81
CA GLN A 220 -6.70 -20.84 1.93
C GLN A 220 -8.19 -21.22 1.92
N ILE A 221 -9.04 -20.43 2.58
CA ILE A 221 -10.50 -20.66 2.60
C ILE A 221 -11.09 -20.45 1.21
N VAL A 222 -10.78 -19.31 0.58
CA VAL A 222 -11.31 -18.97 -0.76
C VAL A 222 -10.81 -19.94 -1.83
N SER A 223 -9.60 -20.45 -1.69
CA SER A 223 -9.01 -21.41 -2.63
C SER A 223 -9.79 -22.73 -2.72
N LYS A 224 -10.57 -23.09 -1.70
CA LYS A 224 -11.49 -24.24 -1.76
C LYS A 224 -12.63 -24.06 -2.78
N LEU A 225 -12.92 -22.81 -3.16
CA LEU A 225 -13.93 -22.44 -4.15
C LEU A 225 -13.35 -22.31 -5.57
N ALA A 226 -12.04 -22.51 -5.74
CA ALA A 226 -11.35 -22.35 -7.01
C ALA A 226 -11.75 -23.41 -8.06
N ASP A 227 -11.71 -23.03 -9.34
CA ASP A 227 -11.99 -23.94 -10.46
C ASP A 227 -10.74 -24.76 -10.78
N MET A 228 -10.52 -25.84 -10.02
CA MET A 228 -9.32 -26.68 -10.15
C MET A 228 -9.14 -27.28 -11.55
N LYS A 229 -10.22 -27.44 -12.33
CA LYS A 229 -10.10 -27.91 -13.72
C LYS A 229 -9.35 -26.91 -14.59
N GLN A 230 -9.47 -25.61 -14.31
CA GLN A 230 -8.72 -24.56 -14.98
C GLN A 230 -7.31 -24.42 -14.41
N GLU A 231 -7.12 -24.65 -13.11
CA GLU A 231 -5.80 -24.59 -12.47
C GLU A 231 -4.85 -25.69 -12.96
N TYR A 232 -5.37 -26.87 -13.30
CA TYR A 232 -4.57 -27.94 -13.91
C TYR A 232 -4.32 -27.75 -15.41
N GLN A 233 -4.65 -26.58 -15.99
CA GLN A 233 -4.42 -26.27 -17.40
C GLN A 233 -3.32 -25.24 -17.58
N LEU A 234 -2.46 -25.45 -18.56
CA LEU A 234 -1.47 -24.44 -18.93
C LEU A 234 -2.16 -23.19 -19.50
N PRO A 235 -1.84 -21.97 -19.00
CA PRO A 235 -2.51 -20.72 -19.38
C PRO A 235 -2.56 -20.41 -20.88
N LEU A 236 -1.52 -20.79 -21.63
CA LEU A 236 -1.36 -20.43 -23.04
C LEU A 236 -1.76 -21.58 -23.97
N SER A 237 -1.26 -22.79 -23.71
CA SER A 237 -1.50 -23.95 -24.57
C SER A 237 -2.81 -24.69 -24.25
N LYS A 238 -3.41 -24.44 -23.08
CA LYS A 238 -4.61 -25.13 -22.56
C LYS A 238 -4.44 -26.64 -22.41
N ILE A 239 -3.20 -27.12 -22.37
CA ILE A 239 -2.89 -28.53 -22.13
C ILE A 239 -3.28 -28.87 -20.69
N LYS A 240 -4.05 -29.95 -20.53
CA LYS A 240 -4.56 -30.44 -19.24
C LYS A 240 -3.58 -31.39 -18.58
N PHE A 241 -3.30 -31.17 -17.30
CA PHE A 241 -2.51 -32.05 -16.44
C PHE A 241 -3.37 -32.78 -15.40
N SER A 242 -4.66 -33.00 -15.71
CA SER A 242 -5.56 -33.83 -14.91
C SER A 242 -5.35 -35.33 -15.23
N GLY A 243 -4.18 -35.87 -14.85
CA GLY A 243 -3.84 -37.27 -15.07
C GLY A 243 -4.15 -38.16 -13.85
N LYS A 244 -4.47 -39.43 -14.09
CA LYS A 244 -4.54 -40.46 -13.03
C LYS A 244 -3.13 -40.76 -12.51
N GLU A 245 -3.05 -41.14 -11.24
CA GLU A 245 -1.82 -41.43 -10.51
C GLU A 245 -0.99 -42.50 -11.24
N CYS A 246 0.23 -42.16 -11.65
CA CYS A 246 1.28 -43.15 -11.89
C CYS A 246 1.83 -43.55 -10.52
N GLU A 247 1.16 -44.46 -9.83
CA GLU A 247 1.56 -44.93 -8.50
C GLU A 247 2.85 -45.78 -8.55
N ASP A 248 3.19 -46.33 -9.71
CA ASP A 248 4.27 -47.33 -9.88
C ASP A 248 5.69 -46.74 -9.92
N ILE A 249 5.86 -45.42 -9.77
CA ILE A 249 7.17 -44.76 -9.92
C ILE A 249 7.64 -44.20 -8.55
N PRO A 250 8.81 -44.63 -8.03
CA PRO A 250 9.37 -44.14 -6.76
C PRO A 250 9.55 -42.62 -6.70
N LEU A 251 9.94 -42.00 -7.83
CA LEU A 251 10.05 -40.55 -7.97
C LEU A 251 8.69 -39.85 -7.78
N VAL A 252 7.61 -40.43 -8.29
CA VAL A 252 6.26 -39.89 -8.11
C VAL A 252 5.87 -39.98 -6.64
N SER A 253 6.14 -41.09 -5.95
CA SER A 253 5.89 -41.18 -4.51
C SER A 253 6.70 -40.16 -3.69
N HIS A 254 7.94 -39.85 -4.07
CA HIS A 254 8.77 -38.83 -3.42
C HIS A 254 8.30 -37.39 -3.71
N LEU A 255 7.83 -37.10 -4.93
CA LEU A 255 7.26 -35.79 -5.26
C LEU A 255 5.86 -35.59 -4.67
N MET A 256 5.14 -36.69 -4.45
CA MET A 256 3.79 -36.71 -3.87
C MET A 256 3.80 -36.86 -2.34
N SER A 257 4.90 -37.22 -1.70
CA SER A 257 5.02 -37.14 -0.23
C SER A 257 4.96 -35.69 0.27
N CYS A 258 5.21 -34.70 -0.59
CA CYS A 258 5.04 -33.28 -0.29
C CYS A 258 3.59 -32.78 -0.48
N ARG A 259 2.58 -33.63 -0.26
CA ARG A 259 1.14 -33.33 -0.48
C ARG A 259 0.57 -32.31 0.51
N GLU A 260 1.18 -32.16 1.69
CA GLU A 260 0.72 -31.22 2.71
C GLU A 260 0.95 -29.77 2.27
N GLY A 261 -0.07 -28.92 2.42
CA GLY A 261 0.03 -27.47 2.13
C GLY A 261 -0.02 -27.08 0.65
N ARG A 262 -0.88 -27.71 -0.16
CA ARG A 262 -1.15 -27.31 -1.57
C ARG A 262 -2.61 -26.93 -1.79
N VAL A 263 -3.12 -25.96 -1.02
CA VAL A 263 -4.52 -25.52 -1.10
C VAL A 263 -4.63 -24.25 -1.93
N ALA A 264 -3.79 -23.25 -1.65
CA ALA A 264 -3.93 -21.91 -2.24
C ALA A 264 -2.87 -21.58 -3.30
N ILE A 265 -1.89 -22.46 -3.48
CA ILE A 265 -0.80 -22.30 -4.46
C ILE A 265 -1.07 -23.06 -5.75
N SER A 266 -0.67 -22.46 -6.86
CA SER A 266 -0.73 -23.07 -8.19
C SER A 266 0.02 -24.41 -8.22
N PRO A 267 -0.61 -25.49 -8.73
CA PRO A 267 0.03 -26.80 -8.85
C PRO A 267 1.36 -26.78 -9.62
N PHE A 268 1.50 -25.86 -10.59
CA PHE A 268 2.72 -25.70 -11.37
C PHE A 268 3.85 -25.02 -10.58
N VAL A 269 3.51 -24.12 -9.67
CA VAL A 269 4.46 -23.41 -8.82
C VAL A 269 4.94 -24.28 -7.65
N CYS A 270 4.09 -25.21 -7.19
CA CYS A 270 4.48 -26.25 -6.23
C CYS A 270 5.67 -27.09 -6.72
N LEU A 271 5.84 -27.29 -8.03
CA LEU A 271 7.00 -28.00 -8.59
C LEU A 271 8.33 -27.27 -8.34
N SER A 272 8.28 -25.97 -8.03
CA SER A 272 9.45 -25.16 -7.69
C SER A 272 9.75 -25.16 -6.19
N GLY A 273 9.01 -25.94 -5.38
CA GLY A 273 9.19 -26.03 -3.93
C GLY A 273 8.46 -24.97 -3.11
N ASN A 274 7.45 -24.29 -3.69
CA ASN A 274 6.60 -23.36 -2.94
C ASN A 274 5.37 -24.08 -2.39
N PHE A 275 5.02 -23.83 -1.14
CA PHE A 275 3.89 -24.44 -0.41
C PHE A 275 3.11 -23.37 0.36
N ASP A 276 1.91 -23.70 0.86
CA ASP A 276 1.01 -22.73 1.50
C ASP A 276 1.68 -21.96 2.66
N GLY A 277 2.66 -22.55 3.36
CA GLY A 277 3.45 -21.87 4.39
C GLY A 277 4.32 -20.73 3.85
N ASP A 278 4.64 -20.73 2.56
CA ASP A 278 5.33 -19.62 1.90
C ASP A 278 4.42 -18.41 1.72
N LEU A 279 3.08 -18.55 1.74
CA LEU A 279 2.14 -17.41 1.72
C LEU A 279 2.32 -16.48 2.92
N LEU A 280 2.96 -16.95 3.99
CA LEU A 280 3.28 -16.17 5.18
C LEU A 280 4.53 -15.29 4.99
N LYS A 281 5.26 -15.43 3.88
CA LYS A 281 6.47 -14.66 3.62
C LYS A 281 6.14 -13.33 2.94
N PRO A 282 6.68 -12.20 3.42
CA PRO A 282 6.55 -10.93 2.72
C PRO A 282 7.19 -11.02 1.32
N GLY A 283 6.49 -10.56 0.29
CA GLY A 283 7.02 -10.48 -1.08
C GLY A 283 6.85 -11.75 -1.92
N VAL A 284 5.98 -12.67 -1.52
CA VAL A 284 5.52 -13.77 -2.39
C VAL A 284 4.92 -13.17 -3.66
N SER A 285 5.37 -13.66 -4.82
CA SER A 285 4.86 -13.19 -6.10
C SER A 285 3.38 -13.54 -6.24
N ASP A 286 2.57 -12.59 -6.71
CA ASP A 286 1.16 -12.80 -7.06
C ASP A 286 0.94 -14.01 -7.98
N HIS A 287 1.97 -14.44 -8.72
CA HIS A 287 1.92 -15.60 -9.62
C HIS A 287 1.93 -16.96 -8.91
N VAL A 288 2.12 -16.98 -7.59
CA VAL A 288 2.18 -18.19 -6.77
C VAL A 288 0.77 -18.68 -6.43
N ILE A 289 -0.18 -17.77 -6.20
CA ILE A 289 -1.56 -18.07 -5.79
C ILE A 289 -2.36 -18.66 -6.97
N LEU A 290 -3.37 -19.49 -6.67
CA LEU A 290 -4.33 -20.00 -7.67
C LEU A 290 -4.92 -18.86 -8.52
N ARG A 291 -4.86 -19.03 -9.84
CA ARG A 291 -5.20 -17.98 -10.80
C ARG A 291 -6.69 -17.63 -10.80
N THR A 292 -7.53 -18.60 -10.52
CA THR A 292 -8.99 -18.51 -10.53
C THR A 292 -9.56 -17.89 -9.26
N VAL A 293 -8.76 -17.82 -8.18
CA VAL A 293 -9.12 -17.06 -6.98
C VAL A 293 -9.16 -15.58 -7.29
N GLY A 294 -8.27 -15.08 -8.15
CA GLY A 294 -8.27 -13.69 -8.65
C GLY A 294 -7.94 -12.61 -7.61
N VAL A 295 -7.68 -13.00 -6.36
CA VAL A 295 -7.11 -12.16 -5.30
C VAL A 295 -5.61 -12.45 -5.19
N SER A 296 -4.83 -11.40 -5.04
CA SER A 296 -3.39 -11.40 -4.93
C SER A 296 -2.93 -10.85 -3.58
N PHE A 297 -1.69 -11.18 -3.20
CA PHE A 297 -1.15 -10.77 -1.90
C PHE A 297 -1.00 -9.24 -1.80
N ASN A 298 -0.89 -8.56 -2.94
CA ASN A 298 -0.85 -7.09 -3.01
C ASN A 298 -2.13 -6.41 -2.51
N GLN A 299 -3.25 -7.12 -2.31
CA GLN A 299 -4.45 -6.56 -1.70
C GLN A 299 -4.51 -6.72 -0.18
N ALA A 300 -3.52 -7.36 0.45
CA ALA A 300 -3.38 -7.37 1.90
C ALA A 300 -2.90 -6.00 2.39
N PRO A 301 -3.45 -5.44 3.48
CA PRO A 301 -3.05 -4.15 4.02
C PRO A 301 -1.70 -4.23 4.78
N VAL A 302 -0.66 -4.78 4.14
CA VAL A 302 0.68 -4.96 4.72
C VAL A 302 1.59 -3.83 4.25
N LEU A 303 2.23 -3.13 5.20
CA LEU A 303 3.17 -2.08 4.89
C LEU A 303 4.60 -2.65 4.89
N CYS A 304 5.11 -3.01 3.71
CA CYS A 304 6.51 -3.43 3.56
C CYS A 304 7.44 -2.27 3.94
N PRO A 305 8.32 -2.41 4.95
CA PRO A 305 9.23 -1.34 5.37
C PRO A 305 10.25 -0.97 4.29
N TRP A 306 10.75 -1.95 3.53
CA TRP A 306 11.71 -1.74 2.44
C TRP A 306 11.16 -2.13 1.06
N ARG A 307 11.79 -1.59 0.01
CA ARG A 307 11.60 -1.99 -1.39
C ARG A 307 12.93 -2.44 -1.97
N LEU A 308 12.90 -3.47 -2.81
CA LEU A 308 14.08 -3.96 -3.52
C LEU A 308 14.05 -3.49 -4.98
N ASP A 309 15.22 -3.23 -5.55
CA ASP A 309 15.37 -3.03 -6.99
C ASP A 309 15.33 -4.38 -7.75
N SER A 310 15.39 -4.33 -9.09
CA SER A 310 15.38 -5.52 -9.94
C SER A 310 16.57 -6.47 -9.73
N LEU A 311 17.60 -6.02 -9.00
CA LEU A 311 18.80 -6.79 -8.66
C LEU A 311 18.77 -7.28 -7.20
N GLY A 312 17.69 -7.03 -6.46
CA GLY A 312 17.53 -7.43 -5.07
C GLY A 312 18.18 -6.49 -4.05
N ARG A 313 18.57 -5.27 -4.43
CA ARG A 313 19.21 -4.30 -3.53
C ARG A 313 18.17 -3.42 -2.83
N LYS A 314 18.37 -3.13 -1.54
CA LYS A 314 17.49 -2.24 -0.74
C LYS A 314 17.50 -0.84 -1.34
N MET A 315 16.32 -0.31 -1.64
CA MET A 315 16.12 1.06 -2.06
C MET A 315 15.84 1.91 -0.81
N PRO A 316 16.68 2.92 -0.49
CA PRO A 316 16.40 3.79 0.65
C PRO A 316 15.24 4.74 0.38
N LEU A 317 14.64 5.23 1.46
CA LEU A 317 13.65 6.30 1.41
C LEU A 317 14.36 7.67 1.38
N ASN A 318 13.77 8.61 0.66
CA ASN A 318 14.17 10.01 0.60
C ASN A 318 13.67 10.74 1.85
N ALA A 319 14.56 11.45 2.55
CA ALA A 319 14.19 12.16 3.78
C ALA A 319 13.57 13.55 3.54
N TYR A 320 13.14 13.89 2.32
CA TYR A 320 12.64 15.22 1.95
C TYR A 320 11.70 15.88 2.97
N ALA A 321 10.79 15.12 3.59
CA ALA A 321 9.84 15.65 4.58
C ALA A 321 10.53 16.02 5.90
N LEU A 322 11.43 15.18 6.39
CA LEU A 322 12.23 15.43 7.59
C LEU A 322 13.26 16.54 7.36
N ASP A 323 13.91 16.50 6.21
CA ASP A 323 14.90 17.48 5.77
C ASP A 323 14.30 18.88 5.64
N PHE A 324 13.12 18.97 5.01
CA PHE A 324 12.34 20.21 4.97
C PHE A 324 11.93 20.67 6.37
N TYR A 325 11.51 19.75 7.25
CA TYR A 325 11.17 20.12 8.61
C TYR A 325 12.36 20.72 9.34
N LYS A 326 13.59 20.20 9.18
CA LYS A 326 14.80 20.74 9.82
C LYS A 326 15.22 22.09 9.25
N HIS A 327 15.25 22.23 7.93
CA HIS A 327 15.90 23.37 7.28
C HIS A 327 14.95 24.41 6.67
N GLY A 328 13.70 24.05 6.38
CA GLY A 328 12.70 24.92 5.76
C GLY A 328 13.05 25.39 4.35
N SER A 329 13.91 24.66 3.63
CA SER A 329 14.46 25.09 2.33
C SER A 329 14.01 24.19 1.18
N LEU A 330 13.22 24.74 0.25
CA LEU A 330 12.87 24.05 -1.00
C LEU A 330 14.08 23.89 -1.93
N VAL A 331 15.00 24.87 -1.91
CA VAL A 331 16.22 24.85 -2.72
C VAL A 331 17.10 23.66 -2.32
N GLY A 332 17.19 23.36 -1.02
CA GLY A 332 17.90 22.19 -0.50
C GLY A 332 17.33 20.87 -1.06
N LEU A 333 16.00 20.75 -1.11
CA LEU A 333 15.34 19.56 -1.68
C LEU A 333 15.64 19.35 -3.17
N VAL A 334 15.71 20.45 -3.93
CA VAL A 334 16.00 20.38 -5.37
C VAL A 334 17.46 19.97 -5.61
N GLN A 335 18.38 20.52 -4.82
CA GLN A 335 19.81 20.28 -4.96
C GLN A 335 20.22 18.87 -4.49
N ASP A 336 19.84 18.51 -3.26
CA ASP A 336 20.36 17.32 -2.60
C ASP A 336 19.40 16.12 -2.73
N ASN A 337 18.08 16.35 -2.58
CA ASN A 337 17.07 15.26 -2.61
C ASN A 337 16.63 14.86 -4.02
N ARG A 338 17.14 15.54 -5.07
CA ARG A 338 16.88 15.26 -6.49
C ARG A 338 15.40 15.26 -6.86
N ILE A 339 14.63 16.15 -6.26
CA ILE A 339 13.21 16.35 -6.56
C ILE A 339 13.07 17.61 -7.41
N HIS A 340 12.25 17.57 -8.46
CA HIS A 340 11.98 18.78 -9.22
C HIS A 340 11.20 19.80 -8.38
N GLY A 341 11.50 21.09 -8.48
CA GLY A 341 10.97 22.11 -7.56
C GLY A 341 9.45 22.13 -7.40
N GLY A 342 8.69 22.03 -8.51
CA GLY A 342 7.22 21.96 -8.44
C GLY A 342 6.74 20.69 -7.74
N GLU A 343 7.34 19.54 -8.06
CA GLU A 343 7.03 18.26 -7.42
C GLU A 343 7.39 18.26 -5.92
N ALA A 344 8.48 18.93 -5.54
CA ALA A 344 8.89 19.06 -4.14
C ALA A 344 7.84 19.84 -3.35
N TYR A 345 7.35 20.95 -3.89
CA TYR A 345 6.30 21.75 -3.25
C TYR A 345 5.01 20.94 -3.07
N ASP A 346 4.56 20.25 -4.10
CA ASP A 346 3.34 19.43 -4.04
C ASP A 346 3.47 18.33 -2.98
N LEU A 347 4.61 17.64 -2.91
CA LEU A 347 4.86 16.61 -1.90
C LEU A 347 4.89 17.17 -0.46
N LEU A 348 5.47 18.34 -0.26
CA LEU A 348 5.49 18.99 1.06
C LEU A 348 4.09 19.47 1.45
N LYS A 349 3.31 19.96 0.50
CA LYS A 349 1.93 20.38 0.70
C LYS A 349 1.05 19.20 1.07
N ASP A 350 1.15 18.09 0.35
CA ASP A 350 0.41 16.86 0.65
C ASP A 350 0.78 16.31 2.03
N PHE A 351 2.07 16.32 2.39
CA PHE A 351 2.52 15.91 3.72
C PHE A 351 1.99 16.85 4.82
N GLY A 352 1.99 18.16 4.59
CA GLY A 352 1.43 19.14 5.52
C GLY A 352 -0.08 19.00 5.70
N LEU A 353 -0.83 18.72 4.62
CA LEU A 353 -2.26 18.42 4.68
C LEU A 353 -2.52 17.12 5.45
N THR A 354 -1.65 16.12 5.31
CA THR A 354 -1.72 14.87 6.06
C THR A 354 -1.55 15.10 7.56
N ILE A 355 -0.51 15.84 7.97
CA ILE A 355 -0.27 16.22 9.38
C ILE A 355 -1.49 16.98 9.93
N LYS A 356 -1.98 17.97 9.17
CA LYS A 356 -3.15 18.76 9.57
C LYS A 356 -4.39 17.90 9.74
N SER A 357 -4.64 16.97 8.81
CA SER A 357 -5.78 16.04 8.89
C SER A 357 -5.68 15.16 10.13
N ILE A 358 -4.49 14.67 10.47
CA ILE A 358 -4.25 13.89 11.70
C ILE A 358 -4.53 14.75 12.93
N SER A 359 -3.94 15.95 13.00
CA SER A 359 -4.09 16.87 14.14
C SER A 359 -5.56 17.22 14.41
N VAL A 360 -6.30 17.60 13.37
CA VAL A 360 -7.74 17.92 13.51
C VAL A 360 -8.54 16.71 13.95
N SER A 361 -8.30 15.54 13.33
CA SER A 361 -9.02 14.32 13.70
C SER A 361 -8.73 13.88 15.14
N LEU A 362 -7.48 13.99 15.61
CA LEU A 362 -7.11 13.66 16.98
C LEU A 362 -7.78 14.59 17.99
N ARG A 363 -7.88 15.90 17.68
CA ARG A 363 -8.60 16.87 18.49
C ARG A 363 -10.10 16.58 18.56
N GLU A 364 -10.71 16.15 17.45
CA GLU A 364 -12.13 15.79 17.42
C GLU A 364 -12.44 14.48 18.16
N LEU A 365 -11.50 13.53 18.15
CA LEU A 365 -11.67 12.21 18.77
C LEU A 365 -11.31 12.18 20.27
N CYS A 366 -10.45 13.09 20.73
CA CYS A 366 -9.99 13.11 22.12
C CYS A 366 -10.78 14.14 22.94
N GLU A 367 -11.48 13.69 23.97
CA GLU A 367 -12.17 14.58 24.91
C GLU A 367 -11.21 15.37 25.81
N ASN A 368 -9.98 14.86 26.00
CA ASN A 368 -8.96 15.50 26.81
C ASN A 368 -8.11 16.45 25.96
N GLU A 369 -8.43 17.73 26.01
CA GLU A 369 -7.67 18.79 25.32
C GLU A 369 -6.21 18.91 25.82
N GLU A 370 -5.87 18.33 26.97
CA GLU A 370 -4.51 18.32 27.51
C GLU A 370 -3.74 17.02 27.22
N ASP A 371 -4.27 16.13 26.37
CA ASP A 371 -3.55 14.94 25.95
C ASP A 371 -2.26 15.31 25.19
N ASN A 372 -1.16 14.64 25.58
CA ASN A 372 0.16 14.97 25.04
C ASN A 372 0.28 14.72 23.54
N VAL A 373 -0.39 13.69 23.02
CA VAL A 373 -0.32 13.36 21.59
C VAL A 373 -1.09 14.41 20.80
N VAL A 374 -2.27 14.82 21.27
CA VAL A 374 -3.05 15.89 20.64
C VAL A 374 -2.22 17.18 20.55
N LEU A 375 -1.66 17.63 21.68
CA LEU A 375 -0.84 18.84 21.72
C LEU A 375 0.42 18.74 20.84
N ALA A 376 1.06 17.56 20.77
CA ALA A 376 2.25 17.36 19.95
C ALA A 376 1.92 17.45 18.45
N PHE A 377 0.82 16.85 18.00
CA PHE A 377 0.39 16.92 16.60
C PHE A 377 -0.09 18.32 16.21
N GLU A 378 -0.69 19.06 17.14
CA GLU A 378 -1.03 20.48 16.94
C GLU A 378 0.21 21.35 16.76
N GLN A 379 1.17 21.25 17.70
CA GLN A 379 2.45 21.95 17.60
C GLN A 379 3.16 21.61 16.29
N LEU A 380 3.18 20.32 15.91
CA LEU A 380 3.81 19.89 14.67
C LEU A 380 3.11 20.48 13.44
N SER A 381 1.77 20.44 13.41
CA SER A 381 0.97 20.99 12.32
C SER A 381 1.21 22.49 12.14
N GLU A 382 1.17 23.26 13.21
CA GLU A 382 1.43 24.70 13.20
C GLU A 382 2.85 24.99 12.72
N THR A 383 3.86 24.36 13.33
CA THR A 383 5.27 24.57 12.99
C THR A 383 5.57 24.22 11.53
N TYR A 384 5.01 23.13 11.02
CA TYR A 384 5.23 22.68 9.64
C TYR A 384 4.57 23.64 8.64
N LEU A 385 3.31 24.04 8.88
CA LEU A 385 2.59 24.96 8.00
C LEU A 385 3.19 26.37 8.01
N GLU A 386 3.68 26.84 9.14
CA GLU A 386 4.43 28.10 9.23
C GLU A 386 5.69 28.06 8.35
N LYS A 387 6.46 26.97 8.40
CA LYS A 387 7.64 26.77 7.55
C LYS A 387 7.24 26.72 6.07
N LEU A 388 6.17 25.99 5.73
CA LEU A 388 5.66 25.88 4.36
C LEU A 388 5.15 27.22 3.80
N SER A 389 4.56 28.09 4.63
CA SER A 389 4.06 29.40 4.20
C SER A 389 5.15 30.42 3.84
N LYS A 390 6.39 30.17 4.28
CA LYS A 390 7.55 31.04 4.06
C LYS A 390 8.34 30.71 2.79
N VAL A 391 7.91 29.68 2.07
CA VAL A 391 8.57 29.07 0.92
C VAL A 391 7.68 29.20 -0.29
#